data_AF-A0A3Q9S5L5-F1
#
_entry.id   AF-A0A3Q9S5L5-F1
#
_cell.length_a   1.000
_cell.length_b   1.000
_cell.length_c   1.000
_cell.angle_alpha   90.00
_cell.angle_beta   90.00
_cell.angle_gamma   90.00
#
_symmetry.space_group_name_H-M   'P 1'
#
loop_
_entity.id
_entity.type
_entity.pdbx_description
1 polymer ?
#
loop_
_entity_poly.entity_id
_entity_poly.type
_entity_poly.pdbx_seq_one_letter_code
_entity_poly.pdbx_strand_id
1 'polypeptide(L)'
;MDSAMTGLLMFMGFMGVMQGLGMKYSKAVRTKFKLDAEGVDKKYVNFKANFLIILGGIILIFQLIIFINPTFGNRLEIMLPAVLLVGITWDFIYKRTRFKHNDKKK
;
A
#
# COMPACT_ATOMS: atom_id res chain seq x y z
N MET A 1 21.92 1.04 5.26
CA MET A 1 21.63 0.30 4.01
C MET A 1 22.60 0.63 2.89
N ASP A 2 22.92 -0.32 2.01
CA ASP A 2 23.58 -0.03 0.74
C ASP A 2 22.69 0.87 -0.14
N SER A 3 23.31 1.75 -0.92
CA SER A 3 22.60 2.75 -1.75
C SER A 3 21.55 2.13 -2.67
N ALA A 4 21.78 0.90 -3.14
CA ALA A 4 20.86 0.14 -3.96
C ALA A 4 19.53 -0.20 -3.25
N MET A 5 19.59 -0.55 -1.96
CA MET A 5 18.42 -0.96 -1.19
C MET A 5 17.55 0.25 -0.81
N THR A 6 18.18 1.40 -0.52
CA THR A 6 17.52 2.70 -0.34
C THR A 6 16.81 3.13 -1.63
N GLY A 7 17.49 3.01 -2.78
CA GLY A 7 16.91 3.32 -4.09
C GLY A 7 15.70 2.42 -4.43
N LEU A 8 15.79 1.13 -4.12
CA LEU A 8 14.68 0.18 -4.30
C LEU A 8 13.48 0.53 -3.42
N LEU A 9 13.68 0.84 -2.14
CA LEU A 9 12.57 1.23 -1.26
C LEU A 9 11.89 2.52 -1.69
N MET A 10 12.68 3.51 -2.13
CA MET A 10 12.13 4.76 -2.67
C MET A 10 11.30 4.49 -3.93
N PHE A 11 11.81 3.66 -4.85
CA PHE A 11 11.08 3.25 -6.06
C PHE A 11 9.79 2.48 -5.72
N MET A 12 9.85 1.54 -4.78
CA MET A 12 8.67 0.77 -4.35
C MET A 12 7.61 1.66 -3.69
N GLY A 13 8.03 2.60 -2.83
CA GLY A 13 7.12 3.58 -2.22
C GLY A 13 6.43 4.44 -3.27
N PHE A 14 7.21 4.96 -4.23
CA PHE A 14 6.69 5.76 -5.34
C PHE A 14 5.72 4.99 -6.22
N MET A 15 6.09 3.78 -6.64
CA MET A 15 5.23 2.91 -7.45
C MET A 15 3.94 2.53 -6.69
N GLY A 16 4.02 2.26 -5.39
CA GLY A 16 2.85 1.99 -4.56
C GLY A 16 1.87 3.16 -4.54
N VAL A 17 2.36 4.38 -4.35
CA VAL A 17 1.53 5.60 -4.40
C VAL A 17 0.91 5.79 -5.79
N MET A 18 1.72 5.73 -6.84
CA MET A 18 1.26 5.93 -8.22
C MET A 18 0.22 4.88 -8.63
N GLN A 19 0.44 3.61 -8.28
CA GLN A 19 -0.49 2.54 -8.56
C GLN A 19 -1.81 2.74 -7.79
N GLY A 20 -1.75 3.08 -6.50
CA GLY A 20 -2.93 3.33 -5.69
C GLY A 20 -3.74 4.55 -6.20
N LEU A 21 -3.07 5.64 -6.60
CA LEU A 21 -3.71 6.81 -7.23
C LEU A 21 -4.34 6.45 -8.57
N GLY A 22 -3.62 5.67 -9.40
CA GLY A 22 -4.13 5.17 -10.68
C GLY A 22 -5.41 4.35 -10.50
N MET A 23 -5.42 3.42 -9.56
CA MET A 23 -6.59 2.59 -9.25
C MET A 23 -7.77 3.41 -8.72
N LYS A 24 -7.50 4.50 -7.98
CA LYS A 24 -8.56 5.32 -7.37
C LYS A 24 -9.18 6.31 -8.36
N TYR A 25 -8.35 7.02 -9.12
CA TYR A 25 -8.77 8.20 -9.89
C TYR A 25 -8.71 8.01 -11.41
N SER A 26 -7.87 7.12 -11.95
CA SER A 26 -7.71 6.98 -13.39
C SER A 26 -8.77 6.04 -13.98
N LYS A 27 -9.66 6.60 -14.81
CA LYS A 27 -10.64 5.83 -15.59
C LYS A 27 -9.95 4.79 -16.48
N ALA A 28 -8.85 5.17 -17.13
CA ALA A 28 -8.10 4.25 -18.01
C ALA A 28 -7.57 3.04 -17.24
N VAL A 29 -7.03 3.23 -16.03
CA VAL A 29 -6.54 2.14 -15.17
C VAL A 29 -7.72 1.28 -14.71
N ARG A 30 -8.82 1.89 -14.26
CA ARG A 30 -10.01 1.15 -13.81
C ARG A 30 -10.63 0.31 -14.93
N THR A 31 -10.70 0.84 -16.14
CA THR A 31 -11.18 0.11 -17.32
C THR A 31 -10.21 -1.00 -17.72
N LYS A 32 -8.90 -0.72 -17.80
CA LYS A 32 -7.88 -1.70 -18.21
C LYS A 32 -7.81 -2.90 -17.26
N PHE A 33 -7.93 -2.66 -15.96
CA PHE A 33 -7.91 -3.70 -14.93
C PHE A 33 -9.32 -4.22 -14.57
N LYS A 34 -10.36 -3.79 -15.31
CA LYS A 34 -11.76 -4.19 -15.09
C LYS A 34 -12.22 -4.00 -13.63
N LEU A 35 -11.72 -2.96 -12.97
CA LEU A 35 -11.99 -2.67 -11.55
C LEU A 35 -13.45 -2.27 -11.28
N ASP A 36 -14.20 -1.94 -12.33
CA ASP A 36 -15.60 -1.56 -12.29
C ASP A 36 -16.55 -2.60 -12.89
N ALA A 37 -16.06 -3.79 -13.24
CA ALA A 37 -16.87 -4.85 -13.81
C ALA A 37 -17.92 -5.39 -12.82
N GLU A 38 -19.01 -5.94 -13.36
CA GLU A 38 -20.02 -6.64 -12.57
C GLU A 38 -19.38 -7.82 -11.82
N GLY A 39 -19.71 -7.95 -10.53
CA GLY A 39 -19.11 -8.94 -9.62
C GLY A 39 -17.84 -8.46 -8.89
N VAL A 40 -17.29 -7.29 -9.21
CA VAL A 40 -16.13 -6.73 -8.50
C VAL A 40 -16.58 -5.95 -7.25
N ASP A 41 -15.99 -6.27 -6.10
CA ASP A 41 -16.21 -5.53 -4.85
C ASP A 41 -15.51 -4.16 -4.89
N LYS A 42 -16.24 -3.15 -5.39
CA LYS A 42 -15.75 -1.77 -5.50
C LYS A 42 -15.25 -1.19 -4.17
N LYS A 43 -15.82 -1.62 -3.03
CA LYS A 43 -15.39 -1.19 -1.70
C LYS A 43 -14.02 -1.77 -1.35
N TYR A 44 -13.80 -3.05 -1.67
CA TYR A 44 -12.50 -3.71 -1.51
C TYR A 44 -11.42 -3.13 -2.44
N VAL A 45 -11.77 -2.83 -3.69
CA VAL A 45 -10.84 -2.16 -4.62
C VAL A 45 -10.44 -0.77 -4.13
N ASN A 46 -11.40 0.03 -3.68
CA ASN A 46 -11.11 1.36 -3.15
C ASN A 46 -10.29 1.31 -1.84
N PHE A 47 -10.57 0.32 -0.99
CA PHE A 47 -9.74 0.03 0.18
C PHE A 47 -8.30 -0.29 -0.22
N LYS A 48 -8.08 -1.20 -1.18
CA LYS A 48 -6.74 -1.55 -1.66
C LYS A 48 -6.00 -0.37 -2.28
N ALA A 49 -6.70 0.45 -3.07
CA ALA A 49 -6.13 1.65 -3.65
C ALA A 49 -5.65 2.62 -2.56
N ASN A 50 -6.47 2.89 -1.54
CA ASN A 50 -6.08 3.72 -0.40
C ASN A 50 -4.95 3.09 0.42
N PHE A 51 -4.98 1.77 0.62
CA PHE A 51 -3.94 1.04 1.33
C PHE A 51 -2.58 1.19 0.63
N LEU A 52 -2.53 1.06 -0.69
CA LEU A 52 -1.32 1.25 -1.48
C LEU A 52 -0.79 2.69 -1.40
N ILE A 53 -1.68 3.70 -1.45
CA ILE A 53 -1.30 5.11 -1.29
C ILE A 53 -0.68 5.36 0.09
N ILE A 54 -1.35 4.90 1.15
CA ILE A 54 -0.89 5.12 2.53
C ILE A 54 0.42 4.40 2.79
N LEU A 55 0.51 3.11 2.43
CA LEU A 55 1.69 2.31 2.70
C LEU A 55 2.89 2.80 1.87
N GLY A 56 2.69 3.14 0.59
CA GLY A 56 3.72 3.76 -0.23
C GLY A 56 4.15 5.14 0.30
N GLY A 57 3.20 5.95 0.76
CA GLY A 57 3.49 7.25 1.38
C GLY A 57 4.30 7.12 2.67
N ILE A 58 4.00 6.14 3.52
CA ILE A 58 4.77 5.86 4.73
C ILE A 58 6.20 5.45 4.36
N ILE A 59 6.40 4.57 3.38
CA ILE A 59 7.75 4.19 2.92
C ILE A 59 8.53 5.43 2.46
N LEU A 60 7.91 6.32 1.68
CA LEU A 60 8.56 7.55 1.22
C LEU A 60 8.90 8.52 2.36
N ILE A 61 8.02 8.67 3.36
CA ILE A 61 8.28 9.49 4.54
C ILE A 61 9.47 8.93 5.32
N PHE A 62 9.54 7.61 5.49
CA PHE A 62 10.68 6.96 6.15
C PHE A 62 11.98 7.22 5.38
N GLN A 63 11.95 7.09 4.05
CA GLN A 63 13.12 7.39 3.20
C GLN A 63 13.54 8.87 3.30
N LEU A 64 12.58 9.80 3.34
CA LEU A 64 12.86 11.22 3.52
C LEU A 64 13.51 11.51 4.89
N ILE A 65 13.02 10.90 5.96
CA ILE A 65 13.58 11.06 7.30
C ILE A 65 15.00 10.50 7.37
N ILE A 66 15.26 9.32 6.77
CA ILE A 66 16.60 8.74 6.68
C ILE A 66 17.55 9.67 5.92
N PHE A 67 17.09 10.28 4.83
CA PHE A 67 17.88 11.22 4.03
C PHE A 67 18.25 12.49 4.81
N ILE A 68 17.33 13.06 5.59
CA ILE A 68 17.55 14.30 6.36
C ILE A 68 18.34 14.03 7.64
N ASN A 69 18.07 12.92 8.33
CA ASN A 69 18.70 12.57 9.60
C ASN A 69 19.09 11.07 9.64
N PRO A 70 20.28 10.72 9.12
CA PRO A 70 20.71 9.31 9.02
C PRO A 70 20.85 8.61 10.37
N THR A 71 21.21 9.35 11.43
CA THR A 71 21.36 8.81 12.79
C THR A 71 20.02 8.38 13.38
N PHE A 72 18.96 9.12 13.10
CA PHE A 72 17.59 8.74 13.47
C PHE A 72 17.02 7.68 12.52
N GLY A 73 17.40 7.75 11.24
CA GLY A 73 17.05 6.79 10.18
C GLY A 73 17.37 5.33 10.54
N ASN A 74 18.55 5.07 11.10
CA ASN A 74 18.93 3.71 11.52
C ASN A 74 18.01 3.12 12.62
N ARG A 75 17.38 3.96 13.45
CA ARG A 75 16.39 3.48 14.44
C ARG A 75 15.02 3.22 13.81
N LEU A 76 14.65 4.01 12.81
CA LEU A 76 13.42 3.84 12.02
C LEU A 76 13.48 2.62 11.08
N GLU A 77 14.67 2.21 10.64
CA GLU A 77 14.87 0.98 9.85
C GLU A 77 14.28 -0.24 10.57
N ILE A 78 14.37 -0.32 11.90
CA ILE A 78 13.80 -1.41 12.70
C ILE A 78 12.26 -1.33 12.75
N MET A 79 11.70 -0.12 12.65
CA MET A 79 10.26 0.10 12.67
C MET A 79 9.60 -0.18 11.31
N LEU A 80 10.33 -0.04 10.20
CA LEU A 80 9.79 -0.25 8.86
C LEU A 80 9.22 -1.68 8.67
N PRO A 81 9.92 -2.78 9.04
CA PRO A 81 9.34 -4.12 9.02
C PRO A 81 8.08 -4.26 9.88
N ALA A 82 8.06 -3.64 11.06
CA ALA A 82 6.90 -3.68 11.95
C ALA A 82 5.68 -2.98 11.33
N VAL A 83 5.88 -1.82 10.70
CA VAL A 83 4.82 -1.10 9.98
C VAL A 83 4.32 -1.91 8.78
N LEU A 84 5.22 -2.54 8.02
CA LEU A 84 4.85 -3.40 6.90
C LEU A 84 4.06 -4.62 7.37
N LEU A 85 4.47 -5.27 8.47
CA LEU A 85 3.74 -6.37 9.09
C LEU A 85 2.33 -5.97 9.53
N VAL A 86 2.19 -4.79 10.17
CA VAL A 86 0.88 -4.24 10.54
C VAL A 86 0.04 -3.99 9.28
N GLY A 87 0.62 -3.41 8.23
CA GLY A 87 -0.07 -3.20 6.96
C GLY A 87 -0.57 -4.50 6.34
N ILE A 88 0.28 -5.52 6.25
CA ILE A 88 -0.09 -6.85 5.72
C ILE A 88 -1.19 -7.49 6.57
N THR A 89 -1.06 -7.42 7.90
CA THR A 89 -2.04 -7.96 8.84
C THR A 89 -3.39 -7.27 8.67
N TRP A 90 -3.39 -5.96 8.48
CA TRP A 90 -4.60 -5.19 8.24
C TRP A 90 -5.30 -5.55 6.91
N ASP A 91 -4.56 -5.70 5.80
CA ASP A 91 -5.14 -6.18 4.53
C ASP A 91 -5.73 -7.58 4.68
N PHE A 92 -5.05 -8.47 5.40
CA PHE A 92 -5.52 -9.84 5.63
C PHE A 92 -6.79 -9.88 6.48
N ILE A 93 -6.85 -9.11 7.58
CA ILE A 93 -8.04 -8.99 8.43
C ILE A 93 -9.21 -8.39 7.64
N TYR A 94 -8.98 -7.34 6.86
CA TYR A 94 -10.01 -6.71 6.05
C TYR A 94 -10.58 -7.69 5.02
N LYS A 95 -9.70 -8.43 4.32
CA LYS A 95 -10.08 -9.49 3.37
C LYS A 95 -10.92 -10.58 4.07
N ARG A 96 -10.44 -11.14 5.18
CA ARG A 96 -11.13 -12.19 5.95
C ARG A 96 -12.51 -11.76 6.42
N THR A 97 -12.64 -10.51 6.88
CA THR A 97 -13.91 -9.95 7.35
C THR A 97 -14.93 -9.83 6.22
N ARG A 98 -14.49 -9.42 5.01
CA ARG A 98 -15.38 -9.33 3.84
C ARG A 98 -15.84 -10.69 3.32
N PHE A 99 -14.97 -11.69 3.28
CA PHE A 99 -15.38 -13.06 2.90
C PHE A 99 -16.43 -13.62 3.84
N LYS A 100 -16.23 -13.52 5.17
CA LYS A 100 -17.24 -13.94 6.16
C LYS A 100 -18.57 -13.21 6.03
N HIS A 101 -18.56 -11.94 5.62
CA HIS A 101 -19.78 -11.14 5.48
C HIS A 101 -20.53 -11.44 4.18
N ASN A 102 -19.83 -11.81 3.11
CA ASN A 102 -20.45 -12.24 1.85
C ASN A 102 -21.00 -13.66 1.92
N ASP A 103 -20.37 -14.56 2.68
CA ASP A 103 -20.90 -15.92 2.93
C ASP A 103 -22.23 -15.89 3.70
N LYS A 104 -22.37 -14.97 4.67
CA LYS A 104 -23.63 -14.81 5.44
C LYS A 104 -24.77 -14.14 4.66
N LYS A 105 -24.51 -13.65 3.45
CA LYS A 105 -25.50 -12.98 2.58
C LYS A 105 -25.92 -13.84 1.39
N LYS A 106 -25.32 -15.02 1.22
CA LYS A 106 -25.82 -16.08 0.34
C LYS A 106 -26.78 -16.97 1.13
#